data_AF-A0AA36FXL6-F1
#
_entry.id   AF-A0AA36FXL6-F1
#
_cell.length_a   1.000
_cell.length_b   1.000
_cell.length_c   1.000
_cell.angle_alpha   90.00
_cell.angle_beta   90.00
_cell.angle_gamma   90.00
#
_symmetry.space_group_name_H-M   'P 1'
#
loop_
_entity.id
_entity.type
_entity.pdbx_description
1 polymer ?
#
loop_
_entity_poly.entity_id
_entity_poly.type
_entity_poly.pdbx_seq_one_letter_code
_entity_poly.pdbx_strand_id
1 'polypeptide(L)'
;VVLNGGGLQPLGGSEETGGYKGTGLCMMVEVLCGILGGAAFGKNIRMWQTTATTADLGQCFIAIDPDCFAPGFAGRMQTFMDETRGLDPLDEDPVLVAGDPERAHMAMCDDLDGIVYKKSQLNHLADLANRYDITMLKTKEVNLLAQNNAENV
;
A
#
# COMPACT_ATOMS: atom_id res chain seq x y z
N VAL A 1 6.90 -27.01 -3.21
CA VAL A 1 6.02 -26.95 -4.40
C VAL A 1 4.59 -26.93 -3.92
N VAL A 2 3.81 -25.88 -4.26
CA VAL A 2 2.36 -25.90 -4.04
C VAL A 2 1.77 -26.78 -5.13
N LEU A 3 1.25 -27.95 -4.78
CA LEU A 3 0.83 -28.98 -5.74
C LEU A 3 -0.64 -28.81 -6.17
N ASN A 4 -1.43 -27.98 -5.49
CA ASN A 4 -2.78 -27.55 -5.88
C ASN A 4 -3.07 -26.17 -5.25
N GLY A 5 -3.59 -25.22 -6.04
CA GLY A 5 -3.77 -23.82 -5.63
C GLY A 5 -2.53 -22.95 -5.82
N GLY A 6 -2.73 -21.62 -5.93
CA GLY A 6 -1.64 -20.64 -6.04
C GLY A 6 -1.25 -20.05 -4.68
N GLY A 7 -0.12 -19.36 -4.61
CA GLY A 7 0.33 -18.63 -3.43
C GLY A 7 1.26 -17.49 -3.80
N LEU A 8 1.21 -16.40 -3.03
CA LEU A 8 2.15 -15.29 -3.17
C LEU A 8 3.54 -15.74 -2.69
N GLN A 9 4.58 -15.23 -3.34
CA GLN A 9 5.96 -15.39 -2.87
C GLN A 9 6.30 -14.29 -1.86
N PRO A 10 7.20 -14.54 -0.89
CA PRO A 10 7.73 -13.49 -0.05
C PRO A 10 8.56 -12.49 -0.87
N LEU A 11 8.81 -11.31 -0.31
CA LEU A 11 9.75 -10.34 -0.88
C LEU A 11 11.11 -11.03 -1.14
N GLY A 12 11.65 -10.85 -2.34
CA GLY A 12 12.88 -11.52 -2.77
C GLY A 12 12.67 -12.89 -3.41
N GLY A 13 11.45 -13.41 -3.54
CA GLY A 13 11.17 -14.57 -4.40
C GLY A 13 11.86 -15.87 -3.97
N SER A 14 12.73 -16.41 -4.83
CA SER A 14 13.46 -17.65 -4.55
C SER A 14 14.59 -17.42 -3.54
N GLU A 15 15.24 -18.49 -3.07
CA GLU A 15 16.38 -18.36 -2.17
C GLU A 15 17.53 -17.55 -2.80
N GLU A 16 17.79 -17.75 -4.10
CA GLU A 16 18.83 -17.07 -4.87
C GLU A 16 18.61 -15.54 -4.93
N THR A 17 17.35 -15.11 -4.99
CA THR A 17 16.97 -13.70 -5.01
C THR A 17 16.65 -13.13 -3.62
N GLY A 18 16.89 -13.91 -2.55
CA GLY A 18 16.82 -13.45 -1.17
C GLY A 18 15.46 -13.64 -0.49
N GLY A 19 14.60 -14.52 -0.98
CA GLY A 19 13.25 -14.79 -0.45
C GLY A 19 13.20 -15.19 1.03
N TYR A 20 14.28 -15.76 1.57
CA TYR A 20 14.39 -16.06 3.01
C TYR A 20 14.37 -14.78 3.88
N LYS A 21 14.83 -13.63 3.34
CA LYS A 21 14.75 -12.33 4.02
C LYS A 21 13.30 -11.83 4.09
N GLY A 22 12.56 -11.94 2.98
CA GLY A 22 11.14 -11.62 2.95
C GLY A 22 10.34 -12.50 3.91
N THR A 23 10.67 -13.80 3.98
CA THR A 23 10.07 -14.72 4.97
C THR A 23 10.35 -14.27 6.40
N GLY A 24 11.58 -13.85 6.71
CA GLY A 24 11.94 -13.29 8.01
C GLY A 24 11.15 -12.03 8.37
N LEU A 25 10.94 -11.12 7.41
CA LEU A 25 10.09 -9.94 7.60
C LEU A 25 8.63 -10.32 7.87
N CYS A 26 8.08 -11.31 7.16
CA CYS A 26 6.74 -11.83 7.43
C CYS A 26 6.63 -12.42 8.85
N MET A 27 7.63 -13.18 9.29
CA MET A 27 7.66 -13.74 10.65
C MET A 27 7.71 -12.66 11.72
N MET A 28 8.47 -11.59 11.51
CA MET A 28 8.51 -10.45 12.43
C MET A 28 7.11 -9.84 12.61
N VAL A 29 6.37 -9.61 11.52
CA VAL A 29 4.99 -9.10 11.56
C VAL A 29 4.08 -10.06 12.31
N GLU A 30 4.16 -11.37 12.04
CA GLU A 30 3.32 -12.38 12.70
C GLU A 30 3.56 -12.44 14.22
N VAL A 31 4.83 -12.34 14.63
CA VAL A 31 5.22 -12.32 16.05
C VAL A 31 4.68 -11.07 16.74
N LEU A 32 4.86 -9.90 16.15
CA LEU A 32 4.45 -8.63 16.77
C LEU A 32 2.93 -8.44 16.79
N CYS A 33 2.25 -8.83 15.73
CA CYS A 33 0.80 -8.62 15.57
C CYS A 33 0.00 -9.79 16.15
N GLY A 34 0.28 -11.02 15.71
CA GLY A 34 -0.47 -12.21 16.12
C GLY A 34 -0.08 -12.69 17.50
N ILE A 35 1.15 -13.17 17.64
CA ILE A 35 1.61 -13.87 18.85
C ILE A 35 1.64 -12.93 20.06
N LEU A 36 2.33 -11.80 19.96
CA LEU A 36 2.47 -10.84 21.06
C LEU A 36 1.13 -10.16 21.38
N GLY A 37 0.30 -9.93 20.37
CA GLY A 37 -1.05 -9.37 20.52
C GLY A 37 -2.08 -10.35 21.09
N GLY A 38 -1.74 -11.64 21.22
CA GLY A 38 -2.67 -12.68 21.69
C GLY A 38 -3.77 -13.03 20.71
N ALA A 39 -3.58 -12.76 19.41
CA ALA A 39 -4.54 -12.99 18.34
C ALA A 39 -4.24 -14.29 17.57
N ALA A 40 -5.16 -14.70 16.70
CA ALA A 40 -4.94 -15.81 15.78
C ALA A 40 -3.75 -15.54 14.85
N PHE A 41 -3.01 -16.59 14.52
CA PHE A 41 -1.80 -16.51 13.70
C PHE A 41 -1.72 -17.63 12.65
N GLY A 42 -1.06 -17.33 11.54
CA GLY A 42 -0.80 -18.23 10.43
C GLY A 42 -2.06 -18.91 9.91
N LYS A 43 -2.06 -20.24 9.87
CA LYS A 43 -3.17 -21.05 9.34
C LYS A 43 -4.43 -21.02 10.22
N ASN A 44 -4.36 -20.46 11.42
CA ASN A 44 -5.51 -20.34 12.32
C ASN A 44 -6.39 -19.14 11.98
N ILE A 45 -5.90 -18.20 11.17
CA ILE A 45 -6.68 -17.10 10.64
C ILE A 45 -7.64 -17.65 9.58
N ARG A 46 -8.91 -17.23 9.64
CA ARG A 46 -9.90 -17.64 8.65
C ARG A 46 -9.48 -17.25 7.23
N MET A 47 -9.94 -18.00 6.23
CA MET A 47 -9.72 -17.64 4.83
C MET A 47 -10.33 -16.28 4.49
N TRP A 48 -9.66 -15.54 3.60
CA TRP A 48 -10.17 -14.29 3.05
C TRP A 48 -11.57 -14.51 2.42
N GLN A 49 -12.47 -13.54 2.59
CA GLN A 49 -13.89 -13.57 2.18
C GLN A 49 -14.83 -14.55 2.90
N THR A 50 -14.37 -15.42 3.80
CA THR A 50 -15.30 -16.20 4.64
C THR A 50 -15.73 -15.40 5.86
N THR A 51 -17.02 -15.33 6.16
CA THR A 51 -17.54 -14.54 7.30
C THR A 51 -18.13 -15.40 8.42
N ALA A 52 -17.93 -16.72 8.36
CA ALA A 52 -18.49 -17.67 9.33
C ALA A 52 -17.87 -17.54 10.73
N THR A 53 -16.65 -17.03 10.84
CA THR A 53 -15.94 -16.82 12.10
C THR A 53 -15.27 -15.45 12.13
N THR A 54 -14.94 -14.97 13.33
CA THR A 54 -14.10 -13.77 13.49
C THR A 54 -12.71 -14.05 12.92
N ALA A 55 -12.12 -13.07 12.23
CA ALA A 55 -10.77 -13.22 11.68
C ALA A 55 -9.69 -13.25 12.78
N ASP A 56 -9.94 -12.53 13.87
CA ASP A 56 -9.05 -12.39 15.03
C ASP A 56 -7.64 -11.95 14.63
N LEU A 57 -7.57 -10.81 13.92
CA LEU A 57 -6.32 -10.23 13.44
C LEU A 57 -5.75 -9.30 14.51
N GLY A 58 -4.55 -9.60 14.98
CA GLY A 58 -3.80 -8.70 15.84
C GLY A 58 -3.11 -7.59 15.05
N GLN A 59 -2.83 -6.46 15.70
CA GLN A 59 -2.16 -5.30 15.13
C GLN A 59 -1.09 -4.80 16.09
N CYS A 60 0.02 -4.29 15.58
CA CYS A 60 1.10 -3.71 16.39
C CYS A 60 1.34 -2.26 15.94
N PHE A 61 1.41 -1.34 16.89
CA PHE A 61 1.71 0.07 16.64
C PHE A 61 2.92 0.47 17.46
N ILE A 62 3.90 1.11 16.81
CA ILE A 62 5.12 1.59 17.46
C ILE A 62 5.26 3.08 17.14
N ALA A 63 5.34 3.90 18.19
CA ALA A 63 5.63 5.33 18.08
C ALA A 63 6.97 5.59 18.75
N ILE A 64 7.89 6.23 18.02
CA ILE A 64 9.21 6.62 18.51
C ILE A 64 9.28 8.14 18.44
N ASP A 65 9.50 8.78 19.58
CA ASP A 65 9.74 10.22 19.64
C ASP A 65 11.19 10.52 19.25
N PRO A 66 11.46 11.16 18.08
CA PRO A 66 12.82 11.45 17.65
C PRO A 66 13.53 12.48 18.53
N ASP A 67 12.81 13.32 19.26
CA ASP A 67 13.39 14.37 20.11
C ASP A 67 14.04 13.80 21.39
N CYS A 68 13.72 12.55 21.73
CA CYS A 68 14.38 11.81 22.80
C CYS A 68 15.81 11.34 22.44
N PHE A 69 16.25 11.53 21.19
CA PHE A 69 17.54 11.03 20.69
C PHE A 69 18.47 12.17 20.25
N ALA A 70 19.16 12.01 19.12
CA ALA A 70 20.09 13.01 18.61
C ALA A 70 19.33 14.22 18.01
N PRO A 71 19.79 15.46 18.26
CA PRO A 71 19.12 16.67 17.77
C PRO A 71 19.16 16.77 16.23
N GLY A 72 18.27 17.60 15.67
CA GLY A 72 18.24 17.88 14.23
C GLY A 72 17.75 16.71 13.38
N PHE A 73 16.84 15.88 13.90
CA PHE A 73 16.26 14.74 13.17
C PHE A 73 15.65 15.15 11.82
N ALA A 74 14.75 16.14 11.82
CA ALA A 74 14.06 16.58 10.60
C ALA A 74 15.02 17.05 9.50
N GLY A 75 16.02 17.86 9.85
CA GLY A 75 17.03 18.32 8.90
C GLY A 75 17.86 17.19 8.31
N ARG A 76 18.34 16.25 9.14
CA ARG A 76 19.12 15.09 8.66
C ARG A 76 18.28 14.16 7.78
N MET A 77 17.02 13.93 8.15
CA MET A 77 16.10 13.13 7.36
C MET A 77 15.82 13.79 6.01
N GLN A 78 15.62 15.11 5.99
CA GLN A 78 15.44 15.88 4.76
C GLN A 78 16.65 15.74 3.85
N THR A 79 17.87 15.97 4.37
CA THR A 79 19.11 15.79 3.61
C THR A 79 19.21 14.39 3.01
N PHE A 80 18.96 13.34 3.80
CA PHE A 80 19.01 11.96 3.29
C PHE A 80 17.99 11.69 2.18
N MET A 81 16.75 12.19 2.33
CA MET A 81 15.73 12.05 1.30
C MET A 81 16.11 12.81 0.01
N ASP A 82 16.68 14.02 0.13
CA ASP A 82 17.11 14.83 -1.01
C ASP A 82 18.30 14.19 -1.73
N GLU A 83 19.29 13.70 -1.00
CA GLU A 83 20.43 12.95 -1.54
C GLU A 83 19.95 11.69 -2.29
N THR A 84 18.97 10.98 -1.75
CA THR A 84 18.41 9.77 -2.39
C THR A 84 17.70 10.11 -3.70
N ARG A 85 16.89 11.16 -3.73
CA ARG A 85 16.21 11.62 -4.96
C ARG A 85 17.18 12.21 -5.98
N GLY A 86 18.32 12.73 -5.53
CA GLY A 86 19.36 13.32 -6.38
C GLY A 86 20.31 12.31 -7.01
N LEU A 87 20.11 11.00 -6.78
CA LEU A 87 20.90 9.95 -7.44
C LEU A 87 20.58 9.90 -8.94
N ASP A 88 21.59 9.54 -9.75
CA ASP A 88 21.40 9.33 -11.19
C ASP A 88 20.38 8.19 -11.41
N PRO A 89 19.26 8.44 -12.11
CA PRO A 89 18.29 7.40 -12.40
C PRO A 89 18.84 6.41 -13.43
N LEU A 90 18.31 5.19 -13.42
CA LEU A 90 18.69 4.15 -14.39
C LEU A 90 18.07 4.42 -15.77
N ASP A 91 16.88 5.00 -15.78
CA ASP A 91 16.06 5.32 -16.96
C ASP A 91 15.45 6.73 -16.80
N GLU A 92 14.40 7.04 -17.57
CA GLU A 92 13.73 8.34 -17.54
C GLU A 92 12.96 8.58 -16.23
N ASP A 93 12.66 7.52 -15.47
CA ASP A 93 11.92 7.63 -14.22
C ASP A 93 12.85 8.08 -13.07
N PRO A 94 12.48 9.12 -12.30
CA PRO A 94 13.32 9.63 -11.23
C PRO A 94 13.41 8.64 -10.06
N VAL A 95 14.50 8.72 -9.28
CA VAL A 95 14.63 7.96 -8.03
C VAL A 95 13.63 8.49 -7.01
N LEU A 96 12.77 7.60 -6.51
CA LEU A 96 11.72 7.92 -5.55
C LEU A 96 12.06 7.42 -4.15
N VAL A 97 11.54 8.11 -3.13
CA VAL A 97 11.54 7.62 -1.75
C VAL A 97 10.11 7.26 -1.31
N ALA A 98 10.02 6.54 -0.18
CA ALA A 98 8.74 6.17 0.40
C ALA A 98 7.81 7.38 0.58
N GLY A 99 6.58 7.26 0.08
CA GLY A 99 5.57 8.31 0.11
C GLY A 99 5.56 9.24 -1.10
N ASP A 100 6.56 9.23 -2.00
CA ASP A 100 6.52 10.02 -3.24
C ASP A 100 5.38 9.58 -4.17
N PRO A 101 5.20 8.28 -4.49
CA PRO A 101 4.08 7.84 -5.33
C PRO A 101 2.71 8.20 -4.73
N GLU A 102 2.56 8.05 -3.41
CA GLU A 102 1.33 8.39 -2.72
C GLU A 102 1.04 9.90 -2.76
N ARG A 103 2.05 10.76 -2.59
CA ARG A 103 1.91 12.22 -2.72
C ARG A 103 1.51 12.63 -4.13
N ALA A 104 2.14 12.05 -5.15
CA ALA A 104 1.80 12.31 -6.55
C ALA A 104 0.35 11.89 -6.84
N HIS A 105 -0.08 10.73 -6.34
CA HIS A 105 -1.46 10.27 -6.49
C HIS A 105 -2.47 11.18 -5.78
N MET A 106 -2.16 11.68 -4.58
CA MET A 106 -3.02 12.64 -3.88
C MET A 106 -3.13 13.96 -4.63
N ALA A 107 -2.01 14.50 -5.13
CA ALA A 107 -2.01 15.72 -5.95
C ALA A 107 -2.86 15.56 -7.22
N MET A 108 -2.71 14.42 -7.91
CA MET A 108 -3.57 14.08 -9.05
C MET A 108 -5.06 14.05 -8.65
N CYS A 109 -5.41 13.50 -7.49
CA CYS A 109 -6.80 13.47 -7.03
C CYS A 109 -7.33 14.87 -6.68
N ASP A 110 -6.49 15.73 -6.11
CA ASP A 110 -6.83 17.12 -5.79
C ASP A 110 -7.05 17.94 -7.07
N ASP A 111 -6.16 17.81 -8.06
CA ASP A 111 -6.27 18.46 -9.37
C ASP A 111 -7.51 17.98 -10.14
N LEU A 112 -7.79 16.70 -10.03
CA LEU A 112 -8.99 16.10 -10.60
C LEU A 112 -10.23 16.37 -9.76
N ASP A 113 -10.16 17.02 -8.59
CA ASP A 113 -11.29 17.21 -7.66
C ASP A 113 -12.10 15.91 -7.48
N GLY A 114 -11.40 14.81 -7.19
CA GLY A 114 -12.02 13.50 -6.99
C GLY A 114 -11.08 12.30 -7.15
N ILE A 115 -11.53 11.15 -6.66
CA ILE A 115 -10.80 9.88 -6.72
C ILE A 115 -11.23 9.09 -7.96
N VAL A 116 -10.24 8.62 -8.72
CA VAL A 116 -10.47 7.87 -9.95
C VAL A 116 -10.77 6.40 -9.64
N TYR A 117 -11.90 5.91 -10.13
CA TYR A 117 -12.27 4.49 -10.08
C TYR A 117 -12.50 3.92 -11.47
N LYS A 118 -12.31 2.60 -11.60
CA LYS A 118 -12.72 1.87 -12.81
C LYS A 118 -14.25 1.93 -12.95
N LYS A 119 -14.74 2.03 -14.18
CA LYS A 119 -16.19 2.07 -14.49
C LYS A 119 -16.97 0.89 -13.87
N SER A 120 -16.39 -0.31 -13.85
CA SER A 120 -17.00 -1.48 -13.20
C SER A 120 -17.19 -1.31 -11.70
N GLN A 121 -16.28 -0.64 -11.00
CA GLN A 121 -16.42 -0.34 -9.57
C GLN A 121 -17.51 0.70 -9.33
N LEU A 122 -17.60 1.73 -10.17
CA LEU A 122 -18.68 2.72 -10.10
C LEU A 122 -20.06 2.09 -10.33
N ASN A 123 -20.17 1.19 -11.30
CA ASN A 123 -21.40 0.42 -11.54
C ASN A 123 -21.78 -0.40 -10.31
N HIS A 124 -20.80 -1.09 -9.69
CA HIS A 124 -21.04 -1.86 -8.49
C HIS A 124 -21.53 -0.99 -7.31
N LEU A 125 -20.94 0.19 -7.13
CA LEU A 125 -21.37 1.14 -6.11
C LEU A 125 -22.79 1.67 -6.38
N ALA A 126 -23.14 1.93 -7.65
CA ALA A 126 -24.50 2.33 -8.02
C ALA A 126 -25.53 1.22 -7.73
N ASP A 127 -25.18 -0.04 -8.01
CA ASP A 127 -26.03 -1.18 -7.68
C ASP A 127 -26.25 -1.32 -6.17
N LEU A 128 -25.20 -1.08 -5.36
CA LEU A 128 -25.32 -1.06 -3.89
C LEU A 128 -26.18 0.10 -3.41
N ALA A 129 -25.99 1.31 -3.95
CA ALA A 129 -26.78 2.49 -3.63
C ALA A 129 -28.27 2.25 -3.88
N ASN A 130 -28.62 1.70 -5.04
CA ASN A 130 -30.00 1.32 -5.38
C ASN A 130 -30.55 0.24 -4.44
N ARG A 131 -29.75 -0.77 -4.09
CA ARG A 131 -30.18 -1.87 -3.22
C ARG A 131 -30.54 -1.39 -1.81
N TYR A 132 -29.81 -0.42 -1.29
CA TYR A 132 -29.97 0.08 0.07
C TYR A 132 -30.73 1.42 0.15
N ASP A 133 -31.28 1.89 -0.97
CA ASP A 133 -32.00 3.17 -1.07
C ASP A 133 -31.18 4.38 -0.59
N ILE A 134 -29.90 4.41 -0.98
CA ILE A 134 -28.96 5.48 -0.67
C ILE A 134 -28.71 6.31 -1.93
N THR A 135 -28.65 7.63 -1.79
CA THR A 135 -28.30 8.51 -2.90
C THR A 135 -26.85 8.27 -3.33
N MET A 136 -26.66 7.97 -4.62
CA MET A 136 -25.34 7.73 -5.18
C MET A 136 -24.49 9.01 -5.22
N LEU A 137 -23.18 8.84 -5.05
CA LEU A 137 -22.19 9.91 -5.16
C LEU A 137 -22.18 10.50 -6.58
N LYS A 138 -21.91 11.80 -6.69
CA LYS A 138 -21.72 12.44 -8.01
C LYS A 138 -20.45 11.88 -8.65
N THR A 139 -20.52 11.57 -9.95
CA THR A 139 -19.40 11.08 -10.73
C THR A 139 -19.14 12.00 -11.91
N LYS A 140 -17.88 12.06 -12.35
CA LYS A 140 -17.46 12.74 -13.58
C LYS A 140 -16.57 11.80 -14.38
N GLU A 141 -16.69 11.86 -15.70
CA GLU A 141 -15.79 11.13 -16.58
C GLU A 141 -14.47 11.88 -16.71
N VAL A 142 -13.36 11.15 -16.62
CA VAL A 142 -12.01 11.70 -16.72
C VAL A 142 -11.28 10.92 -17.81
N ASN A 143 -10.69 11.61 -18.78
CA ASN A 143 -9.90 10.97 -19.82
C ASN A 143 -8.40 11.05 -19.49
N LEU A 144 -7.90 10.04 -18.78
CA LEU A 144 -6.50 9.95 -18.34
C LEU A 144 -5.51 9.84 -19.51
N LEU A 145 -5.94 9.36 -20.68
CA LEU A 145 -5.08 9.21 -21.86
C LEU A 145 -4.73 10.55 -22.52
N ALA A 146 -5.50 11.61 -22.26
CA ALA A 146 -5.23 12.94 -22.80
C ALA A 146 -4.21 13.73 -21.96
N GLN A 147 -4.03 13.38 -20.68
CA GLN A 147 -3.17 14.11 -19.74
C GLN A 147 -1.69 13.69 -19.86
N ASN A 148 -1.40 12.42 -20.19
CA ASN A 148 -0.01 11.95 -20.38
C ASN A 148 0.68 12.53 -21.64
N ASN A 149 -0.06 13.20 -22.54
CA ASN A 149 0.50 13.85 -23.74
C ASN A 149 0.79 15.34 -23.53
N ALA A 150 0.41 15.93 -22.39
CA ALA A 150 0.60 17.35 -22.11
C ALA A 150 1.87 17.66 -21.30
N GLU A 151 2.53 16.65 -20.71
CA GLU A 151 3.79 16.80 -19.97
C GLU A 151 5.04 16.40 -20.80
N ASN A 152 4.85 16.02 -22.07
CA ASN A 152 5.91 15.66 -23.03
C ASN A 152 6.09 16.69 -24.17
N VAL A 153 5.77 17.97 -23.94
CA VAL A 153 6.01 19.07 -24.89
C VAL A 153 6.69 20.25 -24.19
#